data_AF-A0A2E2XFB1-F1
#
_entry.id   AF-A0A2E2XFB1-F1
#
_cell.length_a   1.000
_cell.length_b   1.000
_cell.length_c   1.000
_cell.angle_alpha   90.00
_cell.angle_beta   90.00
_cell.angle_gamma   90.00
#
_symmetry.space_group_name_H-M   'P 1'
#
loop_
_entity.id
_entity.type
_entity.pdbx_description
1 polymer ?
#
loop_
_entity_poly.entity_id
_entity_poly.type
_entity_poly.pdbx_seq_one_letter_code
_entity_poly.pdbx_strand_id
1 'polypeptide(L)'
;MSGTNIRARQTTSSVDVVTYSANHRYKQLARIFRHLRDELHEHQPRLAKPTSAMIEHLVFNCPLSLLQGEDWQRIIEDVLHYLLKHLHPSYYQEDIFIRTDSNSALFPNEELFDPQDAFVFAKALLNQQQQTLYKSGE
;
A
#
# COMPACT_ATOMS: atom_id res chain seq x y z
N MET A 1 -2.48 -50.12 35.23
CA MET A 1 -2.61 -50.01 33.76
C MET A 1 -2.67 -48.53 33.42
N SER A 2 -1.52 -47.94 33.07
CA SER A 2 -1.40 -46.53 32.70
C SER A 2 -1.47 -46.43 31.17
N GLY A 3 -2.30 -45.54 30.66
CA GLY A 3 -2.39 -45.21 29.24
C GLY A 3 -2.71 -43.72 29.10
N THR A 4 -1.65 -42.93 28.92
CA THR A 4 -1.63 -41.47 28.90
C THR A 4 -2.27 -40.93 27.61
N ASN A 5 -3.25 -40.04 27.74
CA ASN A 5 -3.82 -39.27 26.64
C ASN A 5 -2.80 -38.23 26.16
N ILE A 6 -2.18 -38.45 24.99
CA ILE A 6 -1.32 -37.45 24.34
C ILE A 6 -2.22 -36.55 23.49
N ARG A 7 -2.50 -35.34 24.01
CA ARG A 7 -3.01 -34.21 23.21
C ARG A 7 -1.99 -33.91 22.10
N ALA A 8 -2.40 -34.08 20.85
CA ALA A 8 -1.69 -33.57 19.69
C ALA A 8 -1.58 -32.04 19.83
N ARG A 9 -0.37 -31.53 20.07
CA ARG A 9 -0.03 -30.11 19.90
C ARG A 9 -0.10 -29.81 18.41
N GLN A 10 -1.09 -29.00 18.01
CA GLN A 10 -1.09 -28.35 16.70
C GLN A 10 0.13 -27.42 16.64
N THR A 11 1.09 -27.76 15.79
CA THR A 11 2.18 -26.87 15.39
C THR A 11 1.61 -25.86 14.40
N THR A 12 1.14 -24.71 14.91
CA THR A 12 0.84 -23.53 14.08
C THR A 12 2.12 -23.10 13.40
N SER A 13 2.16 -23.21 12.07
CA SER A 13 3.35 -23.08 11.27
C SER A 13 3.81 -21.62 11.19
N SER A 14 5.13 -21.39 11.13
CA SER A 14 5.74 -20.06 11.03
C SER A 14 5.27 -19.26 9.79
N VAL A 15 4.81 -19.96 8.74
CA VAL A 15 4.31 -19.37 7.50
C VAL A 15 2.97 -18.64 7.72
N ASP A 16 2.10 -19.18 8.57
CA ASP A 16 0.79 -18.58 8.89
C ASP A 16 0.96 -17.26 9.66
N VAL A 17 1.98 -17.18 10.52
CA VAL A 17 2.30 -15.97 11.30
C VAL A 17 2.87 -14.87 10.39
N VAL A 18 3.75 -15.23 9.44
CA VAL A 18 4.35 -14.29 8.50
C VAL A 18 3.29 -13.72 7.56
N THR A 19 2.42 -14.55 6.99
CA THR A 19 1.33 -14.11 6.10
C THR A 19 0.29 -13.26 6.82
N TYR A 20 -0.08 -13.61 8.07
CA TYR A 20 -0.98 -12.80 8.88
C TYR A 20 -0.39 -11.42 9.20
N SER A 21 0.89 -11.36 9.60
CA SER A 21 1.57 -10.11 9.92
C SER A 21 1.72 -9.19 8.70
N ALA A 22 2.05 -9.75 7.53
CA ALA A 22 2.15 -9.01 6.28
C ALA A 22 0.80 -8.40 5.88
N ASN A 23 -0.26 -9.21 5.88
CA ASN A 23 -1.61 -8.74 5.57
C ASN A 23 -2.08 -7.63 6.53
N HIS A 24 -1.69 -7.72 7.81
CA HIS A 24 -1.98 -6.67 8.77
C HIS A 24 -1.29 -5.36 8.40
N ARG A 25 -0.01 -5.40 8.01
CA ARG A 25 0.74 -4.21 7.63
C ARG A 25 0.22 -3.54 6.36
N TYR A 26 -0.11 -4.31 5.32
CA TYR A 26 -0.74 -3.77 4.12
C TYR A 26 -2.07 -3.07 4.45
N LYS A 27 -2.90 -3.68 5.31
CA LYS A 27 -4.16 -3.05 5.75
C LYS A 27 -3.94 -1.77 6.56
N GLN A 28 -2.91 -1.71 7.40
CA GLN A 28 -2.54 -0.49 8.11
C GLN A 28 -2.10 0.60 7.13
N LEU A 29 -1.21 0.28 6.19
CA LEU A 29 -0.74 1.21 5.18
C LEU A 29 -1.89 1.73 4.30
N ALA A 30 -2.81 0.86 3.88
CA ALA A 30 -3.99 1.26 3.12
C ALA A 30 -4.91 2.21 3.92
N ARG A 31 -5.06 2.02 5.25
CA ARG A 31 -5.78 2.97 6.11
C ARG A 31 -5.10 4.33 6.13
N ILE A 32 -3.78 4.36 6.30
CA ILE A 32 -3.00 5.61 6.29
C ILE A 32 -3.17 6.32 4.94
N PHE A 33 -2.99 5.61 3.82
CA PHE A 33 -3.14 6.19 2.49
C PHE A 33 -4.55 6.75 2.24
N ARG A 34 -5.60 6.13 2.77
CA ARG A 34 -6.96 6.68 2.68
C ARG A 34 -7.11 8.00 3.43
N HIS A 35 -6.57 8.09 4.65
CA HIS A 35 -6.57 9.34 5.41
C HIS A 35 -5.79 10.42 4.67
N LEU A 36 -4.58 10.11 4.20
CA LEU A 36 -3.76 11.06 3.44
C LEU A 36 -4.41 11.49 2.12
N ARG A 37 -5.09 10.58 1.42
CA ARG A 37 -5.88 10.91 0.22
C ARG A 37 -6.97 11.93 0.54
N ASP A 38 -7.71 11.71 1.63
CA ASP A 38 -8.81 12.58 1.99
C ASP A 38 -8.30 13.97 2.37
N GLU A 39 -7.23 14.07 3.16
CA GLU A 39 -6.54 15.35 3.46
C GLU A 39 -6.02 16.02 2.18
N LEU A 40 -5.36 15.28 1.30
CA LEU A 40 -4.84 15.82 0.04
C LEU A 40 -5.97 16.40 -0.82
N HIS A 41 -7.10 15.73 -0.88
CA HIS A 41 -8.22 16.15 -1.71
C HIS A 41 -8.95 17.38 -1.14
N GLU A 42 -8.92 17.60 0.18
CA GLU A 42 -9.37 18.86 0.78
C GLU A 42 -8.55 20.06 0.28
N HIS A 43 -7.24 19.87 0.10
CA HIS A 43 -6.32 20.91 -0.38
C HIS A 43 -6.25 21.00 -1.91
N GLN A 44 -6.48 19.90 -2.62
CA GLN A 44 -6.36 19.76 -4.07
C GLN A 44 -7.57 19.02 -4.67
N PRO A 45 -8.77 19.65 -4.68
CA PRO A 45 -10.02 18.99 -5.09
C PRO A 45 -10.08 18.61 -6.58
N ARG A 46 -9.18 19.15 -7.40
CA ARG A 46 -9.08 18.81 -8.84
C ARG A 46 -8.25 17.57 -9.11
N LEU A 47 -7.50 17.07 -8.12
CA LEU A 47 -6.72 15.85 -8.26
C LEU A 47 -7.65 14.65 -8.32
N ALA A 48 -7.38 13.72 -9.26
CA ALA A 48 -8.08 12.45 -9.34
C ALA A 48 -8.03 11.74 -7.97
N LYS A 49 -9.21 11.32 -7.48
CA LYS A 49 -9.36 10.74 -6.15
C LYS A 49 -9.51 9.22 -6.25
N PRO A 50 -8.48 8.43 -5.92
CA PRO A 50 -8.59 6.97 -5.97
C PRO A 50 -9.63 6.48 -4.95
N THR A 51 -10.40 5.45 -5.34
CA THR A 51 -11.30 4.76 -4.42
C THR A 51 -10.51 4.05 -3.32
N SER A 52 -11.21 3.62 -2.27
CA SER A 52 -10.58 2.83 -1.21
C SER A 52 -10.05 1.48 -1.72
N ALA A 53 -10.73 0.87 -2.70
CA ALA A 53 -10.30 -0.36 -3.35
C ALA A 53 -9.04 -0.13 -4.20
N MET A 54 -8.99 0.95 -4.98
CA MET A 54 -7.81 1.33 -5.75
C MET A 54 -6.58 1.52 -4.86
N ILE A 55 -6.72 2.19 -3.70
CA ILE A 55 -5.62 2.31 -2.73
C ILE A 55 -5.15 0.94 -2.25
N GLU A 56 -6.08 0.03 -1.94
CA GLU A 56 -5.71 -1.33 -1.53
C GLU A 56 -4.95 -2.05 -2.64
N HIS A 57 -5.44 -2.03 -3.88
CA HIS A 57 -4.72 -2.62 -5.00
C HIS A 57 -3.30 -2.04 -5.16
N LEU A 58 -3.13 -0.72 -5.16
CA LEU A 58 -1.82 -0.08 -5.29
C LEU A 58 -0.85 -0.49 -4.16
N VAL A 59 -1.32 -0.45 -2.92
CA VAL A 59 -0.49 -0.73 -1.74
C VAL A 59 -0.08 -2.20 -1.68
N PHE A 60 -0.96 -3.13 -2.04
CA PHE A 60 -0.65 -4.57 -2.02
C PHE A 60 0.37 -4.99 -3.08
N ASN A 61 0.58 -4.18 -4.14
CA ASN A 61 1.63 -4.40 -5.14
C ASN A 61 3.01 -3.90 -4.68
N CYS A 62 3.12 -3.31 -3.49
CA CYS A 62 4.39 -2.85 -2.95
C CYS A 62 5.14 -4.01 -2.27
N PRO A 63 6.47 -4.16 -2.46
CA PRO A 63 7.26 -5.20 -1.81
C PRO A 63 7.15 -5.14 -0.29
N LEU A 64 6.93 -6.30 0.35
CA LEU A 64 6.80 -6.38 1.81
C LEU A 64 8.03 -5.83 2.55
N SER A 65 9.22 -5.90 1.95
CA SER A 65 10.44 -5.33 2.51
C SER A 65 10.36 -3.83 2.76
N LEU A 66 9.54 -3.09 2.02
CA LEU A 66 9.31 -1.66 2.23
C LEU A 66 8.41 -1.36 3.44
N LEU A 67 7.67 -2.37 3.92
CA LEU A 67 6.75 -2.25 5.05
C LEU A 67 7.39 -2.76 6.36
N GLN A 68 8.67 -3.11 6.34
CA GLN A 68 9.40 -3.54 7.54
C GLN A 68 9.92 -2.32 8.29
N GLY A 69 9.69 -2.27 9.61
CA GLY A 69 10.11 -1.14 10.47
C GLY A 69 8.98 -0.47 11.25
N GLU A 70 9.33 0.40 12.19
CA GLU A 70 8.37 1.08 13.08
C GLU A 70 8.08 2.52 12.63
N ASP A 71 8.99 3.11 11.85
CA ASP A 71 8.85 4.46 11.31
C ASP A 71 7.87 4.45 10.13
N TRP A 72 6.60 4.74 10.42
CA TRP A 72 5.56 4.83 9.41
C TRP A 72 5.80 5.93 8.40
N GLN A 73 6.41 7.04 8.79
CA GLN A 73 6.70 8.13 7.86
C GLN A 73 7.69 7.66 6.80
N ARG A 74 8.77 7.02 7.24
CA ARG A 74 9.75 6.43 6.31
C ARG A 74 9.13 5.38 5.40
N ILE A 75 8.29 4.50 5.93
CA ILE A 75 7.57 3.47 5.15
C ILE A 75 6.69 4.11 4.07
N ILE A 76 5.93 5.16 4.42
CA ILE A 76 5.08 5.87 3.47
C ILE A 76 5.92 6.48 2.35
N GLU A 77 7.02 7.16 2.69
CA GLU A 77 7.93 7.72 1.68
C GLU A 77 8.51 6.65 0.76
N ASP A 78 9.05 5.55 1.31
CA ASP A 78 9.65 4.48 0.52
C ASP A 78 8.62 3.83 -0.42
N VAL A 79 7.37 3.65 0.04
CA VAL A 79 6.25 3.17 -0.78
C VAL A 79 5.89 4.17 -1.88
N LEU A 80 5.81 5.47 -1.58
CA LEU A 80 5.50 6.49 -2.59
C LEU A 80 6.59 6.55 -3.66
N HIS A 81 7.87 6.46 -3.29
CA HIS A 81 8.96 6.38 -4.27
C HIS A 81 8.88 5.11 -5.12
N TYR A 82 8.52 3.96 -4.52
CA TYR A 82 8.29 2.73 -5.26
C TYR A 82 7.18 2.90 -6.30
N LEU A 83 6.03 3.46 -5.91
CA LEU A 83 4.91 3.73 -6.81
C LEU A 83 5.32 4.67 -7.93
N LEU A 84 6.00 5.78 -7.63
CA LEU A 84 6.47 6.75 -8.63
C LEU A 84 7.40 6.12 -9.65
N LYS A 85 8.31 5.23 -9.21
CA LYS A 85 9.23 4.55 -10.11
C LYS A 85 8.50 3.65 -11.12
N HIS A 86 7.50 2.90 -10.66
CA HIS A 86 6.83 1.88 -11.47
C HIS A 86 5.60 2.40 -12.22
N LEU A 87 5.02 3.52 -11.79
CA LEU A 87 3.92 4.22 -12.49
C LEU A 87 4.45 5.29 -13.45
N HIS A 88 5.76 5.50 -13.54
CA HIS A 88 6.32 6.52 -14.41
C HIS A 88 5.96 6.23 -15.89
N PRO A 89 5.37 7.17 -16.64
CA PRO A 89 4.84 6.90 -17.99
C PRO A 89 5.87 6.34 -18.97
N SER A 90 7.13 6.75 -18.85
CA SER A 90 8.21 6.28 -19.72
C SER A 90 8.65 4.84 -19.45
N TYR A 91 8.27 4.24 -18.31
CA TYR A 91 8.76 2.93 -17.86
C TYR A 91 7.63 2.01 -17.38
N TYR A 92 6.38 2.45 -17.51
CA TYR A 92 5.23 1.70 -17.04
C TYR A 92 5.07 0.38 -17.80
N GLN A 93 4.80 -0.69 -17.07
CA GLN A 93 4.48 -2.02 -17.61
C GLN A 93 3.15 -2.50 -17.01
N GLU A 94 2.28 -3.03 -17.85
CA GLU A 94 0.89 -3.40 -17.48
C GLU A 94 0.80 -4.52 -16.44
N ASP A 95 1.83 -5.38 -16.37
CA ASP A 95 1.87 -6.57 -15.52
C ASP A 95 2.41 -6.30 -14.09
N ILE A 96 2.89 -5.09 -13.81
CA ILE A 96 3.48 -4.76 -12.50
C ILE A 96 2.41 -4.67 -11.41
N PHE A 97 1.22 -4.16 -11.76
CA PHE A 97 0.15 -3.95 -10.79
C PHE A 97 -0.98 -4.92 -11.06
N ILE A 98 -1.28 -5.77 -10.09
CA ILE A 98 -2.41 -6.70 -10.11
C ILE A 98 -3.50 -6.29 -9.13
N ARG A 99 -4.74 -6.69 -9.41
CA ARG A 99 -5.82 -6.55 -8.44
C ARG A 99 -5.60 -7.50 -7.26
N THR A 100 -6.17 -7.16 -6.11
CA THR A 100 -6.09 -8.01 -4.90
C THR A 100 -7.25 -8.98 -4.80
N ASP A 101 -8.33 -8.72 -5.52
CA ASP A 101 -9.54 -9.54 -5.58
C ASP A 101 -9.50 -10.59 -6.70
N SER A 102 -8.57 -10.42 -7.65
CA SER A 102 -8.43 -11.21 -8.86
C SER A 102 -7.00 -11.17 -9.35
N ASN A 103 -6.53 -12.24 -9.99
CA ASN A 103 -5.16 -12.31 -10.53
C ASN A 103 -5.04 -11.64 -11.91
N SER A 104 -5.72 -10.51 -12.09
CA SER A 104 -5.73 -9.72 -13.33
C SER A 104 -4.99 -8.40 -13.12
N ALA A 105 -4.57 -7.78 -14.23
CA ALA A 105 -3.92 -6.48 -14.19
C ALA A 105 -4.86 -5.43 -13.55
N LEU A 106 -4.27 -4.52 -12.77
CA LEU A 106 -4.96 -3.39 -12.17
C LEU A 106 -5.31 -2.31 -13.21
N PHE A 107 -4.56 -2.24 -14.29
CA PHE A 107 -4.81 -1.30 -15.38
C PHE A 107 -4.80 -2.05 -16.73
N PRO A 108 -5.64 -1.64 -17.69
CA PRO A 108 -6.78 -0.73 -17.51
C PRO A 108 -7.83 -1.32 -16.55
N ASN A 109 -8.57 -0.47 -15.85
CA ASN A 109 -9.68 -0.88 -14.97
C ASN A 109 -11.00 -0.23 -15.39
N GLU A 110 -12.08 -0.59 -14.70
CA GLU A 110 -13.42 -0.05 -14.93
C GLU A 110 -13.62 1.33 -14.27
N GLU A 111 -12.68 1.80 -13.45
CA GLU A 111 -12.69 3.12 -12.84
C GLU A 111 -12.10 4.18 -13.80
N LEU A 112 -12.55 5.43 -13.69
CA LEU A 112 -11.89 6.57 -14.35
C LEU A 112 -10.64 6.98 -13.56
N PHE A 113 -9.72 6.03 -13.36
CA PHE A 113 -8.47 6.21 -12.64
C PHE A 113 -7.39 5.35 -13.27
N ASP A 114 -6.49 5.98 -14.01
CA ASP A 114 -5.49 5.31 -14.84
C ASP A 114 -4.08 5.34 -14.21
N PRO A 115 -3.05 4.72 -14.84
CA PRO A 115 -1.68 4.77 -14.31
C PRO A 115 -1.12 6.19 -14.15
N GLN A 116 -1.50 7.11 -15.03
CA GLN A 116 -1.06 8.50 -14.97
C GLN A 116 -1.69 9.22 -13.76
N ASP A 117 -2.98 9.00 -13.50
CA ASP A 117 -3.65 9.50 -12.31
C ASP A 117 -2.98 8.96 -11.03
N ALA A 118 -2.67 7.66 -11.02
CA ALA A 118 -1.95 7.02 -9.91
C ALA A 118 -0.57 7.64 -9.67
N PHE A 119 0.18 7.91 -10.74
CA PHE A 119 1.49 8.58 -10.67
C PHE A 119 1.36 10.01 -10.10
N VAL A 120 0.42 10.81 -10.61
CA VAL A 120 0.21 12.19 -10.16
C VAL A 120 -0.26 12.21 -8.71
N PHE A 121 -1.16 11.29 -8.32
CA PHE A 121 -1.60 11.11 -6.95
C PHE A 121 -0.43 10.79 -6.00
N ALA A 122 0.42 9.82 -6.34
CA ALA A 122 1.58 9.46 -5.53
C ALA A 122 2.57 10.63 -5.40
N LYS A 123 2.77 11.38 -6.49
CA LYS A 123 3.65 12.56 -6.50
C LYS A 123 3.13 13.68 -5.60
N ALA A 124 1.82 13.94 -5.67
CA ALA A 124 1.17 14.95 -4.84
C ALA A 124 1.23 14.60 -3.35
N LEU A 125 0.98 13.33 -3.00
CA LEU A 125 1.13 12.85 -1.63
C LEU A 125 2.56 13.00 -1.10
N LEU A 126 3.56 12.62 -1.89
CA LEU A 126 4.97 12.73 -1.48
C LEU A 126 5.37 14.18 -1.20
N ASN A 127 4.95 15.10 -2.08
CA ASN A 127 5.20 16.53 -1.89
C ASN A 127 4.53 17.07 -0.62
N GLN A 128 3.31 16.63 -0.31
CA GLN A 128 2.60 17.02 0.91
C GLN A 128 3.33 16.51 2.16
N GLN A 129 3.78 15.25 2.19
CA GLN A 129 4.53 14.69 3.32
C GLN A 129 5.81 15.50 3.61
N GLN A 130 6.55 15.86 2.56
CA GLN A 130 7.77 16.66 2.68
C GLN A 130 7.48 18.07 3.21
N GLN A 131 6.39 18.71 2.77
CA GLN A 131 6.01 20.05 3.26
C GLN A 131 5.57 20.05 4.73
N THR A 132 4.93 18.98 5.21
CA THR A 132 4.56 18.85 6.62
C THR A 132 5.80 18.77 7.52
N LEU A 133 6.84 18.04 7.09
CA LEU A 133 8.11 17.96 7.82
C LEU A 133 8.78 19.33 8.03
N TYR A 134 8.82 20.15 6.98
CA TYR A 134 9.46 21.48 7.07
C TYR A 134 8.72 22.43 8.04
N LYS A 135 7.41 22.27 8.22
CA LYS A 135 6.62 23.10 9.14
C LYS A 135 6.70 22.68 10.61
N SER A 136 7.17 21.46 10.89
CA SER A 136 7.32 20.95 12.26
C SER A 136 8.73 21.15 12.84
N GLY A 137 9.64 21.72 12.06
CA GLY A 137 11.01 22.05 12.46
C GLY A 137 11.24 23.53 12.85
N GLU A 138 10.17 24.33 12.89
CA GLU A 138 10.14 25.71 13.44
C GLU A 138 9.46 25.72 14.80
#